data_AF-A0A1E7FUD2-F1
#
_entry.id   AF-A0A1E7FUD2-F1
#
_cell.length_a   1.000
_cell.length_b   1.000
_cell.length_c   1.000
_cell.angle_alpha   90.00
_cell.angle_beta   90.00
_cell.angle_gamma   90.00
#
_symmetry.space_group_name_H-M   'P 1'
#
loop_
_entity.id
_entity.type
_entity.pdbx_description
1 polymer ?
#
loop_
_entity_poly.entity_id
_entity_poly.type
_entity_poly.pdbx_seq_one_letter_code
_entity_poly.pdbx_strand_id
1 'polypeptide(L)'
;IHKQQIMTSTSTATSMLRDDQKIVKSLEGNNICADCEQTNPTWCSVSFGILLCLECSGKHRGLGTHISFVRSLDMDSFSAKQIQVLKIGGNKQCNSYLQDQHTQQQPQQQRENTTTDDFTTTACTNPTTKNNSARVKYDNNIAELYKLKLKARVEGKPEPTELP
;
A
#
# COMPACT_ATOMS: atom_id res chain seq x y z
N ILE A 1 33.40 -27.73 28.14
CA ILE A 1 33.51 -26.68 27.09
C ILE A 1 32.25 -26.75 26.23
N HIS A 2 31.20 -26.06 26.64
CA HIS A 2 29.91 -26.04 25.94
C HIS A 2 30.01 -25.00 24.82
N LYS A 3 30.09 -25.44 23.56
CA LYS A 3 30.11 -24.54 22.41
C LYS A 3 28.70 -24.00 22.20
N GLN A 4 28.49 -22.74 22.57
CA GLN A 4 27.31 -21.97 22.24
C GLN A 4 27.32 -21.75 20.71
N GLN A 5 26.45 -22.46 20.00
CA GLN A 5 26.25 -22.27 18.57
C GLN A 5 25.54 -20.93 18.35
N ILE A 6 26.25 -19.98 17.76
CA ILE A 6 25.72 -18.74 17.25
C ILE A 6 24.81 -19.09 16.07
N MET A 7 23.49 -18.98 16.25
CA MET A 7 22.52 -19.08 15.15
C MET A 7 22.66 -17.82 14.29
N THR A 8 23.39 -17.91 13.19
CA THR A 8 23.35 -16.90 12.13
C THR A 8 22.07 -17.08 11.32
N SER A 9 21.08 -16.23 11.58
CA SER A 9 19.73 -16.29 10.99
C SER A 9 19.75 -15.96 9.50
N THR A 10 19.89 -16.98 8.65
CA THR A 10 19.54 -16.85 7.23
C THR A 10 18.03 -16.70 7.11
N SER A 11 17.57 -15.57 6.56
CA SER A 11 16.15 -15.22 6.42
C SER A 11 15.46 -16.05 5.34
N THR A 12 15.17 -17.32 5.64
CA THR A 12 14.41 -18.22 4.75
C THR A 12 12.93 -17.80 4.72
N ALA A 13 12.33 -17.73 3.54
CA ALA A 13 10.90 -17.44 3.40
C ALA A 13 10.07 -18.64 3.92
N THR A 14 9.03 -18.39 4.70
CA THR A 14 8.15 -19.42 5.27
C THR A 14 6.71 -18.92 5.29
N SER A 15 5.73 -19.82 5.30
CA SER A 15 4.33 -19.46 5.53
C SER A 15 4.17 -18.59 6.77
N MET A 16 3.34 -17.55 6.71
CA MET A 16 3.07 -16.72 7.88
C MET A 16 2.44 -17.55 9.01
N LEU A 17 2.98 -17.41 10.23
CA LEU A 17 2.43 -18.10 11.39
C LEU A 17 1.03 -17.57 11.73
N ARG A 18 0.19 -18.42 12.33
CA ARG A 18 -1.19 -18.04 12.71
C ARG A 18 -1.24 -16.84 13.64
N ASP A 19 -0.30 -16.75 14.59
CA ASP A 19 -0.26 -15.63 15.53
C ASP A 19 0.19 -14.33 14.85
N ASP A 20 1.09 -14.40 13.87
CA ASP A 20 1.46 -13.25 13.04
C ASP A 20 0.26 -12.77 12.20
N GLN A 21 -0.49 -13.69 11.60
CA GLN A 21 -1.71 -13.33 10.87
C GLN A 21 -2.74 -12.66 11.78
N LYS A 22 -2.92 -13.14 13.01
CA LYS A 22 -3.83 -12.52 13.99
C LYS A 22 -3.41 -11.10 14.33
N ILE A 23 -2.10 -10.90 14.60
CA ILE A 23 -1.55 -9.57 14.87
C ILE A 23 -1.84 -8.65 13.69
N VAL A 24 -1.46 -9.05 12.48
CA VAL A 24 -1.68 -8.25 11.26
C VAL A 24 -3.17 -7.93 11.06
N LYS A 25 -4.07 -8.90 11.20
CA LYS A 25 -5.52 -8.69 11.04
C LYS A 25 -6.13 -7.81 12.15
N SER A 26 -5.50 -7.74 13.32
CA SER A 26 -5.96 -6.93 14.45
C SER A 26 -5.57 -5.44 14.35
N LEU A 27 -4.68 -5.08 13.43
CA LEU A 27 -4.29 -3.68 13.23
C LEU A 27 -5.48 -2.83 12.77
N GLU A 28 -5.43 -1.54 13.11
CA GLU A 28 -6.55 -0.64 12.85
C GLU A 28 -6.85 -0.49 11.34
N GLY A 29 -8.11 -0.72 10.98
CA GLY A 29 -8.59 -0.70 9.60
C GLY A 29 -8.32 -1.98 8.79
N ASN A 30 -7.59 -2.97 9.32
CA ASN A 30 -7.28 -4.21 8.60
C ASN A 30 -8.47 -5.19 8.53
N ASN A 31 -9.58 -4.90 9.21
CA ASN A 31 -10.84 -5.63 9.09
C ASN A 31 -11.57 -5.35 7.76
N ILE A 32 -11.17 -4.32 7.01
CA ILE A 32 -11.73 -3.90 5.72
C ILE A 32 -10.59 -3.74 4.72
N CYS A 33 -10.83 -4.03 3.44
CA CYS A 33 -9.86 -3.83 2.37
C CYS A 33 -9.38 -2.36 2.31
N ALA A 34 -8.11 -2.15 1.99
CA ALA A 34 -7.53 -0.80 1.94
C ALA A 34 -8.10 0.08 0.81
N ASP A 35 -8.64 -0.55 -0.24
CA ASP A 35 -9.09 0.10 -1.47
C ASP A 35 -10.61 0.07 -1.69
N CYS A 36 -11.31 -0.83 -1.00
CA CYS A 36 -12.75 -0.96 -1.09
C CYS A 36 -13.32 -1.36 0.27
N GLU A 37 -14.64 -1.35 0.42
CA GLU A 37 -15.27 -1.59 1.71
C GLU A 37 -15.48 -3.08 2.03
N GLN A 38 -14.85 -3.98 1.27
CA GLN A 38 -14.99 -5.41 1.48
C GLN A 38 -14.32 -5.85 2.77
N THR A 39 -15.05 -6.59 3.60
CA THR A 39 -14.59 -7.07 4.90
C THR A 39 -13.66 -8.28 4.79
N ASN A 40 -12.90 -8.53 5.86
CA ASN A 40 -12.03 -9.69 6.02
C ASN A 40 -11.05 -9.93 4.85
N PRO A 41 -10.22 -8.93 4.49
CA PRO A 41 -9.23 -9.09 3.44
C PRO A 41 -8.20 -10.19 3.78
N THR A 42 -7.88 -11.05 2.80
CA THR A 42 -6.94 -12.18 2.95
C THR A 42 -5.69 -12.05 2.08
N TRP A 43 -5.57 -10.96 1.34
CA TRP A 43 -4.40 -10.61 0.55
C TRP A 43 -3.73 -9.38 1.15
N CYS A 44 -2.50 -9.10 0.76
CA CYS A 44 -1.79 -7.92 1.20
C CYS A 44 -0.91 -7.33 0.09
N SER A 45 -0.66 -6.02 0.18
CA SER A 45 0.49 -5.41 -0.47
C SER A 45 1.57 -5.21 0.58
N VAL A 46 2.64 -5.99 0.48
CA VAL A 46 3.77 -5.91 1.40
C VAL A 46 4.49 -4.58 1.26
N SER A 47 4.51 -3.97 0.05
CA SER A 47 5.12 -2.66 -0.18
C SER A 47 4.53 -1.58 0.74
N PHE A 48 3.22 -1.63 0.96
CA PHE A 48 2.48 -0.62 1.73
C PHE A 48 2.05 -1.11 3.13
N GLY A 49 2.34 -2.36 3.49
CA GLY A 49 1.89 -2.92 4.76
C GLY A 49 0.36 -2.96 4.92
N ILE A 50 -0.39 -3.14 3.82
CA ILE A 50 -1.87 -3.08 3.80
C ILE A 50 -2.51 -4.43 3.45
N LEU A 51 -3.75 -4.63 3.88
CA LEU A 51 -4.59 -5.77 3.50
C LEU A 51 -5.61 -5.41 2.40
N LEU A 52 -5.80 -6.36 1.48
CA LEU A 52 -6.61 -6.25 0.27
C LEU A 52 -7.57 -7.43 0.16
N CYS A 53 -8.75 -7.21 -0.42
CA CYS A 53 -9.60 -8.30 -0.88
C CYS A 53 -9.01 -8.95 -2.14
N LEU A 54 -9.57 -10.09 -2.56
CA LEU A 54 -9.12 -10.80 -3.76
C LEU A 54 -9.16 -9.92 -5.01
N GLU A 55 -10.22 -9.16 -5.22
CA GLU A 55 -10.39 -8.31 -6.41
C GLU A 55 -9.36 -7.17 -6.44
N CYS A 56 -9.18 -6.43 -5.33
CA CYS A 56 -8.19 -5.37 -5.26
C CYS A 56 -6.76 -5.91 -5.32
N SER A 57 -6.50 -7.14 -4.85
CA SER A 57 -5.21 -7.79 -5.08
C SER A 57 -4.91 -7.95 -6.58
N GLY A 58 -5.91 -8.24 -7.42
CA GLY A 58 -5.78 -8.27 -8.87
C GLY A 58 -5.46 -6.91 -9.48
N LYS A 59 -6.13 -5.85 -9.01
CA LYS A 59 -5.84 -4.45 -9.42
C LYS A 59 -4.40 -4.07 -9.10
N HIS A 60 -3.94 -4.37 -7.88
CA HIS A 60 -2.57 -4.13 -7.45
C HIS A 60 -1.53 -4.93 -8.25
N ARG A 61 -1.85 -6.16 -8.68
CA ARG A 61 -0.97 -6.93 -9.58
C ARG A 61 -0.80 -6.24 -10.93
N GLY A 62 -1.86 -5.60 -11.44
CA GLY A 62 -1.83 -4.81 -12.68
C GLY A 62 -0.94 -3.56 -12.62
N LEU A 63 -0.61 -3.07 -11.40
CA LEU A 63 0.34 -1.97 -11.22
C LEU A 63 1.80 -2.42 -11.45
N GLY A 64 2.10 -3.69 -11.19
CA GLY A 64 3.46 -4.23 -11.22
C GLY A 64 4.15 -4.19 -9.86
N THR A 65 5.16 -5.05 -9.71
CA THR A 65 5.83 -5.34 -8.42
C THR A 65 6.65 -4.19 -7.84
N HIS A 66 7.13 -3.28 -8.69
CA HIS A 66 7.86 -2.07 -8.28
C HIS A 66 6.96 -1.05 -7.57
N ILE A 67 5.66 -1.03 -7.90
CA ILE A 67 4.65 -0.24 -7.20
C ILE A 67 4.10 -1.02 -6.01
N SER A 68 3.53 -2.21 -6.27
CA SER A 68 2.86 -3.01 -5.25
C SER A 68 3.26 -4.48 -5.30
N PHE A 69 3.92 -4.95 -4.25
CA PHE A 69 4.28 -6.36 -4.09
C PHE A 69 3.18 -7.14 -3.36
N VAL A 70 2.36 -7.87 -4.13
CA VAL A 70 1.14 -8.54 -3.63
C VAL A 70 1.43 -9.98 -3.17
N ARG A 71 0.91 -10.36 -1.99
CA ARG A 71 0.96 -11.72 -1.42
C ARG A 71 -0.38 -12.13 -0.80
N SER A 72 -0.69 -13.42 -0.80
CA SER A 72 -1.77 -14.04 -0.02
C SER A 72 -1.29 -14.32 1.38
N LEU A 73 -2.08 -13.97 2.40
CA LEU A 73 -1.73 -14.29 3.79
C LEU A 73 -1.70 -15.81 4.05
N ASP A 74 -2.50 -16.56 3.30
CA ASP A 74 -2.73 -17.99 3.52
C ASP A 74 -1.89 -18.89 2.61
N MET A 75 -1.60 -18.44 1.38
CA MET A 75 -0.96 -19.28 0.35
C MET A 75 0.52 -18.95 0.09
N ASP A 76 0.97 -17.75 0.40
CA ASP A 76 2.33 -17.32 0.09
C ASP A 76 3.29 -17.48 1.28
N SER A 77 4.58 -17.57 0.95
CA SER A 77 5.67 -17.48 1.92
C SER A 77 6.17 -16.06 2.10
N PHE A 78 6.54 -15.71 3.32
CA PHE A 78 7.03 -14.40 3.72
C PHE A 78 8.42 -14.51 4.36
N SER A 79 9.26 -13.51 4.14
CA SER A 79 10.45 -13.32 4.96
C SER A 79 10.10 -12.62 6.28
N ALA A 80 10.96 -12.76 7.30
CA ALA A 80 10.77 -12.09 8.58
C ALA A 80 10.60 -10.57 8.43
N LYS A 81 11.36 -9.95 7.50
CA LYS A 81 11.23 -8.52 7.19
C LYS A 81 9.86 -8.17 6.62
N GLN A 82 9.32 -9.00 5.73
CA GLN A 82 8.00 -8.77 5.13
C GLN A 82 6.88 -8.88 6.17
N ILE A 83 6.97 -9.87 7.08
CA ILE A 83 6.05 -9.98 8.21
C ILE A 83 6.14 -8.73 9.08
N GLN A 84 7.35 -8.23 9.35
CA GLN A 84 7.53 -7.01 10.14
C GLN A 84 6.90 -5.78 9.48
N VAL A 85 7.05 -5.61 8.16
CA VAL A 85 6.36 -4.52 7.42
C VAL A 85 4.85 -4.57 7.65
N LEU A 86 4.24 -5.76 7.53
CA LEU A 86 2.80 -5.92 7.74
C LEU A 86 2.38 -5.65 9.19
N LYS A 87 3.23 -5.95 10.18
CA LYS A 87 2.97 -5.69 11.60
C LYS A 87 3.03 -4.21 12.00
N ILE A 88 3.88 -3.42 11.33
CA ILE A 88 4.06 -2.00 11.66
C ILE A 88 3.28 -1.04 10.75
N GLY A 89 2.74 -1.56 9.64
CA GLY A 89 1.90 -0.81 8.72
C GLY A 89 0.46 -0.72 9.20
N GLY A 90 -0.48 -1.15 8.35
CA GLY A 90 -1.91 -1.14 8.61
C GLY A 90 -2.67 -0.21 7.68
N ASN A 91 -3.91 -0.60 7.38
CA ASN A 91 -4.77 0.07 6.39
C ASN A 91 -5.11 1.49 6.81
N LYS A 92 -5.46 1.73 8.08
CA LYS A 92 -5.76 3.09 8.54
C LYS A 92 -4.54 3.99 8.42
N GLN A 93 -3.36 3.53 8.87
CA GLN A 93 -2.13 4.31 8.80
C GLN A 93 -1.79 4.70 7.34
N CYS A 94 -1.83 3.73 6.43
CA CYS A 94 -1.56 3.98 5.01
C CYS A 94 -2.58 4.96 4.42
N ASN A 95 -3.88 4.69 4.61
CA ASN A 95 -4.94 5.52 4.03
C ASN A 95 -4.91 6.95 4.56
N SER A 96 -4.73 7.15 5.87
CA SER A 96 -4.57 8.49 6.45
C SER A 96 -3.37 9.22 5.87
N TYR A 97 -2.19 8.56 5.80
CA TYR A 97 -1.00 9.18 5.24
C TYR A 97 -1.20 9.63 3.77
N LEU A 98 -1.79 8.77 2.94
CA LEU A 98 -2.01 9.10 1.54
C LEU A 98 -3.08 10.19 1.37
N GLN A 99 -4.15 10.19 2.18
CA GLN A 99 -5.21 11.20 2.12
C GLN A 99 -4.72 12.58 2.59
N ASP A 100 -4.02 12.65 3.72
CA ASP A 100 -3.58 13.91 4.31
C ASP A 100 -2.65 14.69 3.38
N GLN A 101 -1.77 13.98 2.65
CA GLN A 101 -0.84 14.61 1.72
C GLN A 101 -1.50 15.03 0.40
N HIS A 102 -2.57 14.36 -0.03
CA HIS A 102 -3.41 14.82 -1.14
C HIS A 102 -4.14 16.14 -0.80
N THR A 103 -4.54 16.33 0.45
CA THR A 103 -5.17 17.57 0.90
C THR A 103 -4.19 18.74 0.96
N GLN A 104 -2.92 18.49 1.32
CA GLN A 104 -1.89 19.55 1.40
C GLN A 104 -1.35 20.00 0.03
N GLN A 105 -1.55 19.22 -1.05
CA GLN A 105 -1.14 19.58 -2.41
C GLN A 105 -2.18 20.42 -3.18
N GLN A 106 -3.30 20.82 -2.56
CA GLN A 106 -4.26 21.76 -3.15
C GLN A 106 -4.14 23.18 -2.55
N PRO A 107 -3.18 24.02 -3.00
CA PRO A 107 -3.42 25.46 -3.01
C PRO A 107 -4.35 25.80 -4.19
N GLN A 108 -5.55 26.28 -3.85
CA GLN A 108 -6.51 27.05 -4.69
C GLN A 108 -6.10 27.22 -6.17
N GLN A 109 -6.51 26.31 -7.06
CA GLN A 109 -6.69 26.69 -8.46
C GLN A 109 -8.06 27.32 -8.59
N GLN A 110 -8.01 28.62 -8.78
CA GLN A 110 -9.11 29.55 -8.85
C GLN A 110 -10.12 29.15 -9.93
N ARG A 111 -11.39 29.39 -9.62
CA ARG A 111 -12.41 29.70 -10.62
C ARG A 111 -11.86 30.76 -11.56
N GLU A 112 -11.53 30.38 -12.79
CA GLU A 112 -11.57 31.30 -13.93
C GLU A 112 -12.54 30.71 -14.96
N ASN A 113 -13.81 31.03 -14.76
CA ASN A 113 -14.82 30.88 -15.79
C ASN A 113 -14.88 32.23 -16.50
N THR A 114 -14.00 32.45 -17.47
CA THR A 114 -14.13 33.55 -18.43
C THR A 114 -14.53 32.96 -19.77
N THR A 115 -15.77 33.27 -20.14
CA THR A 115 -16.48 33.03 -21.39
C THR A 115 -15.64 33.32 -22.65
N THR A 116 -15.71 32.43 -23.66
CA THR A 116 -16.24 32.70 -25.01
C THR A 116 -16.11 31.45 -25.90
N ASP A 117 -17.24 31.05 -26.49
CA ASP A 117 -17.47 30.51 -27.83
C ASP A 117 -16.38 29.65 -28.50
N ASP A 118 -16.70 28.42 -28.89
CA ASP A 118 -16.91 28.08 -30.31
C ASP A 118 -17.28 26.59 -30.50
N PHE A 119 -18.02 26.37 -31.57
CA PHE A 119 -18.60 25.21 -32.19
C PHE A 119 -17.66 23.97 -32.32
N THR A 120 -18.25 22.76 -32.19
CA THR A 120 -18.04 21.53 -33.01
C THR A 120 -17.92 20.23 -32.19
N THR A 121 -18.94 19.38 -32.34
CA THR A 121 -18.93 17.90 -32.47
C THR A 121 -17.89 17.08 -31.69
N THR A 122 -18.36 16.25 -30.75
CA THR A 122 -18.17 14.78 -30.68
C THR A 122 -18.43 14.31 -29.24
N ALA A 123 -19.64 13.81 -28.96
CA ALA A 123 -19.95 13.14 -27.71
C ALA A 123 -19.65 11.63 -27.84
N CYS A 124 -18.37 11.28 -27.76
CA CYS A 124 -17.96 9.93 -27.38
C CYS A 124 -17.76 9.92 -25.86
N THR A 125 -18.80 9.51 -25.12
CA THR A 125 -18.68 9.28 -23.67
C THR A 125 -17.76 8.08 -23.43
N ASN A 126 -16.49 8.35 -23.10
CA ASN A 126 -15.51 7.33 -22.74
C ASN A 126 -15.79 6.78 -21.31
N PRO A 127 -16.05 5.47 -21.14
CA PRO A 127 -16.21 4.85 -19.83
C PRO A 127 -14.86 4.40 -19.27
N THR A 128 -13.96 5.33 -18.91
CA THR A 128 -12.60 4.97 -18.43
C THR A 128 -12.32 5.34 -16.96
N THR A 129 -13.24 6.01 -16.27
CA THR A 129 -12.98 6.60 -14.94
C THR A 129 -13.02 5.64 -13.75
N LYS A 130 -13.37 4.36 -13.92
CA LYS A 130 -13.41 3.39 -12.79
C LYS A 130 -12.14 2.53 -12.63
N ASN A 131 -11.30 2.41 -13.66
CA ASN A 131 -10.13 1.52 -13.63
C ASN A 131 -8.84 2.16 -13.07
N ASN A 132 -8.83 3.48 -12.82
CA ASN A 132 -7.58 4.21 -12.53
C ASN A 132 -7.39 4.58 -11.05
N SER A 133 -8.32 4.25 -10.16
CA SER A 133 -8.23 4.66 -8.73
C SER A 133 -6.97 4.11 -8.03
N ALA A 134 -6.66 2.82 -8.19
CA ALA A 134 -5.49 2.22 -7.55
C ALA A 134 -4.17 2.82 -8.08
N ARG A 135 -4.08 3.05 -9.39
CA ARG A 135 -2.87 3.65 -9.98
C ARG A 135 -2.64 5.06 -9.46
N VAL A 136 -3.68 5.89 -9.48
CA VAL A 136 -3.59 7.27 -8.94
C VAL A 136 -3.16 7.28 -7.47
N LYS A 137 -3.68 6.35 -6.67
CA LYS A 137 -3.37 6.26 -5.23
C LYS A 137 -1.94 5.81 -4.94
N TYR A 138 -1.39 4.87 -5.72
CA TYR A 138 -0.12 4.18 -5.38
C TYR A 138 1.06 4.49 -6.29
N ASP A 139 0.84 5.04 -7.49
CA ASP A 139 1.86 5.40 -8.48
C ASP A 139 2.15 6.91 -8.42
N ASN A 140 2.64 7.37 -7.27
CA ASN A 140 2.98 8.78 -7.05
C ASN A 140 4.06 8.94 -5.96
N ASN A 141 4.63 10.14 -5.87
CA ASN A 141 5.72 10.47 -4.96
C ASN A 141 5.35 10.33 -3.47
N ILE A 142 4.11 10.60 -3.09
CA ILE A 142 3.63 10.45 -1.71
C ILE A 142 3.67 8.97 -1.31
N ALA A 143 3.14 8.12 -2.19
CA ALA A 143 3.11 6.67 -2.01
C ALA A 143 4.53 6.09 -1.94
N GLU A 144 5.46 6.55 -2.78
CA GLU A 144 6.86 6.15 -2.71
C GLU A 144 7.50 6.54 -1.37
N LEU A 145 7.28 7.77 -0.90
CA LEU A 145 7.81 8.22 0.38
C LEU A 145 7.29 7.38 1.55
N TYR A 146 6.02 6.98 1.51
CA TYR A 146 5.45 6.07 2.50
C TYR A 146 6.15 4.70 2.52
N LYS A 147 6.45 4.12 1.34
CA LYS A 147 7.22 2.86 1.25
C LYS A 147 8.60 3.01 1.88
N LEU A 148 9.28 4.14 1.64
CA LEU A 148 10.58 4.42 2.23
C LEU A 148 10.51 4.57 3.76
N LYS A 149 9.48 5.26 4.28
CA LYS A 149 9.25 5.38 5.73
C LYS A 149 9.01 4.04 6.39
N LEU A 150 8.16 3.18 5.81
CA LEU A 150 7.95 1.82 6.34
C LEU A 150 9.25 1.02 6.35
N LYS A 151 10.03 1.08 5.27
CA LYS A 151 11.31 0.39 5.19
C LYS A 151 12.29 0.89 6.26
N ALA A 152 12.40 2.22 6.45
CA ALA A 152 13.25 2.82 7.48
C ALA A 152 12.87 2.35 8.88
N ARG A 153 11.56 2.29 9.19
CA ARG A 153 11.05 1.78 10.48
C ARG A 153 11.43 0.31 10.72
N VAL A 154 11.29 -0.55 9.70
CA VAL A 154 11.71 -1.96 9.82
C VAL A 154 13.22 -2.09 10.02
N GLU A 155 14.01 -1.20 9.41
CA GLU A 155 15.47 -1.20 9.51
C GLU A 155 16.01 -0.46 10.74
N GLY A 156 15.16 0.20 11.54
CA GLY A 156 15.58 1.02 12.69
C GLY A 156 16.36 2.28 12.29
N LYS A 157 16.13 2.80 11.08
CA LYS A 157 16.77 4.01 10.54
C LYS A 157 15.87 5.23 10.72
N PRO A 158 16.44 6.46 10.73
CA PRO A 158 15.63 7.67 10.73
C PRO A 158 14.70 7.73 9.50
N GLU A 159 13.47 8.19 9.71
CA GLU A 159 12.48 8.32 8.64
C GLU A 159 12.87 9.44 7.66
N PRO A 160 12.84 9.19 6.34
CA PRO A 160 13.10 10.24 5.35
C PRO A 160 11.98 11.28 5.35
N THR A 161 12.36 12.55 5.23
CA THR A 161 11.42 13.68 5.07
C THR A 161 11.06 13.92 3.61
N GLU A 162 11.95 13.59 2.68
CA GLU A 162 11.81 13.83 1.24
C GLU A 162 12.24 12.59 0.44
N LEU A 163 11.85 12.55 -0.84
CA LEU A 163 12.34 11.53 -1.76
C LEU A 163 13.81 11.80 -2.11
N PRO A 164 14.63 10.75 -2.25
CA PRO A 164 16.03 10.87 -2.65
C PRO A 164 16.21 11.37 -4.08
#